data_AF-A0A2N2NCZ8-F1
#
_entry.id   AF-A0A2N2NCZ8-F1
#
_cell.length_a   1.000
_cell.length_b   1.000
_cell.length_c   1.000
_cell.angle_alpha   90.00
_cell.angle_beta   90.00
_cell.angle_gamma   90.00
#
_symmetry.space_group_name_H-M   'P 1'
#
loop_
_entity.id
_entity.type
_entity.pdbx_description
1 polymer ?
#
loop_
_entity_poly.entity_id
_entity_poly.type
_entity_poly.pdbx_seq_one_letter_code
_entity_poly.pdbx_strand_id
1 'polypeptide(L)'
;MEIEVANTRLKLQVTPLGDPTDSFLKDLFTKFFNELLRPYPDFIRDCYKDLEANIHSYFDGKINNPPGQDNLFNNLTIIWKNYQNNGRVGEAQQFWQDILKIVLDWENSRNSRIHKGSLFYFWSQTAILQGQLDKGFFLIHSAYEEDVLTSNSPLPGTPAFKTVSLDYSDKGNLLFGLVEAWANHLGGLIARYQALTGSKFTLAIFRTKFLNQPPNRDILFSFTYAPARFYDFDLLPSSILKGDFTSLYELNSLFDLVLVTDSVIYSSISTPTKDDWKFINLVSYVLVKSAISLDPARNRDHFGYINSMKDADFEKTVNELLDQAFIYPDGVKPSRPECDLGVAYCLRNYSAHNIGSFPIIRQRYGDIRQSVFNALFLAIETK
;
A
#
# COMPACT_ATOMS: atom_id res chain seq x y z
N MET A 1 30.39 -13.00 13.15
CA MET A 1 31.63 -12.23 12.97
C MET A 1 31.95 -11.49 14.26
N GLU A 2 33.17 -11.60 14.78
CA GLU A 2 33.61 -10.81 15.94
C GLU A 2 34.49 -9.65 15.47
N ILE A 3 34.21 -8.44 15.98
CA ILE A 3 34.96 -7.22 15.71
C ILE A 3 35.39 -6.56 17.02
N GLU A 4 36.45 -5.76 16.97
CA GLU A 4 36.96 -5.00 18.11
C GLU A 4 36.58 -3.52 17.98
N VAL A 5 35.87 -3.01 18.99
CA VAL A 5 35.33 -1.65 19.01
C VAL A 5 35.70 -1.01 20.34
N ALA A 6 36.59 -0.02 20.33
CA ALA A 6 37.06 0.70 21.52
C ALA A 6 37.37 -0.22 22.72
N ASN A 7 38.18 -1.27 22.51
CA ASN A 7 38.56 -2.30 23.48
C ASN A 7 37.43 -3.25 23.95
N THR A 8 36.27 -3.25 23.28
CA THR A 8 35.17 -4.18 23.51
C THR A 8 35.01 -5.11 22.31
N ARG A 9 34.73 -6.39 22.54
CA ARG A 9 34.41 -7.34 21.46
C ARG A 9 32.92 -7.32 21.17
N LEU A 10 32.55 -6.99 19.94
CA LEU A 10 31.16 -7.04 19.46
C LEU A 10 30.98 -8.27 18.57
N LYS A 11 29.95 -9.07 18.87
CA LYS A 11 29.56 -10.22 18.05
C LYS A 11 28.41 -9.86 17.13
N LEU A 12 28.71 -9.79 15.84
CA LEU A 12 27.76 -9.52 14.77
C LEU A 12 27.24 -10.82 14.17
N GLN A 13 25.94 -10.89 13.92
CA GLN A 13 25.32 -11.98 13.14
C GLN A 13 25.46 -11.64 11.65
N VAL A 14 26.30 -12.40 10.95
CA VAL A 14 26.66 -12.16 9.55
C VAL A 14 26.60 -13.51 8.83
N THR A 15 25.97 -13.56 7.66
CA THR A 15 26.01 -14.73 6.78
C THR A 15 27.38 -14.80 6.12
N PRO A 16 28.11 -15.93 6.22
CA PRO A 16 29.42 -16.07 5.57
C PRO A 16 29.30 -15.93 4.06
N LEU A 17 30.11 -15.05 3.45
CA LEU A 17 30.14 -14.79 2.01
C LEU A 17 31.40 -15.34 1.34
N GLY A 18 32.41 -15.73 2.13
CA GLY A 18 33.73 -16.14 1.68
C GLY A 18 34.69 -14.97 1.53
N ASP A 19 35.99 -15.25 1.65
CA ASP A 19 37.03 -14.26 1.38
C ASP A 19 37.16 -13.97 -0.12
N PRO A 20 37.48 -12.72 -0.50
CA PRO A 20 37.90 -11.60 0.36
C PRO A 20 36.75 -10.80 0.99
N THR A 21 35.49 -11.14 0.71
CA THR A 21 34.33 -10.32 1.11
C THR A 21 34.08 -10.33 2.62
N ASP A 22 34.25 -11.48 3.28
CA ASP A 22 34.11 -11.57 4.74
C ASP A 22 35.14 -10.71 5.47
N SER A 23 36.40 -10.71 5.00
CA SER A 23 37.46 -9.82 5.52
C SER A 23 37.11 -8.34 5.32
N PHE A 24 36.66 -7.95 4.13
CA PHE A 24 36.21 -6.58 3.87
C PHE A 24 35.06 -6.15 4.79
N LEU A 25 34.02 -6.98 4.94
CA LEU A 25 32.88 -6.65 5.81
C LEU A 25 33.32 -6.49 7.27
N LYS A 26 34.28 -7.31 7.73
CA LYS A 26 34.84 -7.17 9.07
C LYS A 26 35.51 -5.82 9.27
N ASP A 27 36.31 -5.37 8.30
CA ASP A 27 36.99 -4.07 8.37
C ASP A 27 36.00 -2.92 8.28
N LEU A 28 35.03 -3.00 7.36
CA LEU A 28 33.94 -2.02 7.22
C LEU A 28 33.16 -1.85 8.52
N PHE A 29 32.73 -2.95 9.14
CA PHE A 29 31.98 -2.89 10.40
C PHE A 29 32.86 -2.39 11.55
N THR A 30 34.12 -2.84 11.63
CA THR A 30 35.07 -2.34 12.63
C THR A 30 35.22 -0.83 12.54
N LYS A 31 35.42 -0.29 11.33
CA LYS A 31 35.50 1.16 11.09
C LYS A 31 34.20 1.86 11.47
N PHE A 32 33.05 1.37 10.99
CA PHE A 32 31.75 1.94 11.28
C PHE A 32 31.46 2.04 12.78
N PHE A 33 31.68 0.96 13.54
CA PHE A 33 31.38 0.93 14.97
C PHE A 33 32.40 1.70 15.82
N ASN A 34 33.64 1.88 15.36
CA ASN A 34 34.59 2.79 16.01
C ASN A 34 34.30 4.27 15.74
N GLU A 35 33.54 4.58 14.68
CA GLU A 35 33.21 5.94 14.25
C GLU A 35 31.69 6.23 14.36
N LEU A 36 30.97 5.62 15.30
CA LEU A 36 29.49 5.73 15.38
C LEU A 36 28.96 7.16 15.41
N LEU A 37 29.68 8.10 16.03
CA LEU A 37 29.25 9.51 16.12
C LEU A 37 29.54 10.32 14.85
N ARG A 38 30.24 9.73 13.88
CA ARG A 38 30.59 10.40 12.63
C ARG A 38 29.34 10.59 11.77
N PRO A 39 29.14 11.78 11.15
CA PRO A 39 28.08 11.98 10.18
C PRO A 39 28.20 11.01 9.00
N TYR A 40 27.08 10.44 8.55
CA TYR A 40 27.07 9.49 7.44
C TYR A 40 27.78 10.00 6.17
N PRO A 41 27.56 11.24 5.69
CA PRO A 41 28.21 11.73 4.47
C PRO A 41 29.74 11.68 4.55
N ASP A 42 30.31 11.92 5.73
CA ASP A 42 31.75 11.86 5.93
C ASP A 42 32.24 10.42 6.01
N PHE A 43 31.49 9.54 6.68
CA PHE A 43 31.83 8.11 6.75
C PHE A 43 31.83 7.49 5.35
N ILE A 44 30.75 7.68 4.59
CA ILE A 44 30.60 7.07 3.27
C ILE A 44 31.61 7.64 2.29
N ARG A 45 31.87 8.96 2.28
CA ARG A 45 32.86 9.58 1.39
C ARG A 45 34.23 8.92 1.49
N ASP A 46 34.65 8.58 2.71
CA ASP A 46 35.97 8.01 2.98
C ASP A 46 36.07 6.53 2.62
N CYS A 47 34.97 5.78 2.62
CA CYS A 47 34.97 4.34 2.30
C CYS A 47 34.29 4.00 0.97
N TYR A 48 33.71 4.98 0.26
CA TYR A 48 32.86 4.73 -0.92
C TYR A 48 33.59 3.92 -1.99
N LYS A 49 34.82 4.31 -2.35
CA LYS A 49 35.59 3.62 -3.39
C LYS A 49 35.92 2.17 -3.01
N ASP A 50 36.31 1.94 -1.77
CA ASP A 50 36.62 0.60 -1.28
C ASP A 50 35.35 -0.25 -1.20
N LEU A 51 34.24 0.33 -0.74
CA LEU A 51 32.93 -0.29 -0.69
C LEU A 51 32.46 -0.68 -2.10
N GLU A 52 32.52 0.26 -3.05
CA GLU A 52 32.16 0.03 -4.45
C GLU A 52 33.00 -1.09 -5.06
N ALA A 53 34.32 -1.04 -4.94
CA ALA A 53 35.22 -2.04 -5.50
C ALA A 53 34.95 -3.45 -4.93
N ASN A 54 34.75 -3.57 -3.61
CA ASN A 54 34.48 -4.86 -2.97
C ASN A 54 33.09 -5.40 -3.30
N ILE A 55 32.07 -4.55 -3.36
CA ILE A 55 30.72 -4.95 -3.80
C ILE A 55 30.74 -5.41 -5.25
N HIS A 56 31.41 -4.67 -6.14
CA HIS A 56 31.57 -5.05 -7.55
C HIS A 56 32.27 -6.39 -7.70
N SER A 57 33.40 -6.58 -7.01
CA SER A 57 34.16 -7.82 -7.02
C SER A 57 33.33 -9.01 -6.50
N TYR A 58 32.53 -8.80 -5.45
CA TYR A 58 31.62 -9.81 -4.96
C TYR A 58 30.59 -10.21 -6.02
N PHE A 59 29.94 -9.23 -6.64
CA PHE A 59 28.91 -9.48 -7.65
C PHE A 59 29.44 -10.09 -8.95
N ASP A 60 30.69 -9.78 -9.33
CA ASP A 60 31.36 -10.46 -10.45
C ASP A 60 31.38 -11.99 -10.25
N GLY A 61 31.48 -12.45 -8.98
CA GLY A 61 31.41 -13.87 -8.61
C GLY A 61 29.99 -14.41 -8.33
N LYS A 62 28.94 -13.59 -8.43
CA LYS A 62 27.54 -13.94 -8.11
C LYS A 62 26.57 -13.64 -9.25
N ILE A 63 27.05 -13.51 -10.47
CA ILE A 63 26.19 -13.40 -11.66
C ILE A 63 25.22 -14.58 -11.69
N ASN A 64 23.93 -14.30 -11.93
CA ASN A 64 22.84 -15.28 -11.92
C ASN A 64 22.67 -16.07 -10.60
N ASN A 65 23.10 -15.51 -9.46
CA ASN A 65 22.91 -16.12 -8.14
C ASN A 65 22.15 -15.18 -7.19
N PRO A 66 20.81 -15.04 -7.33
CA PRO A 66 20.00 -14.15 -6.48
C PRO A 66 20.17 -14.41 -4.97
N PRO A 67 20.15 -15.66 -4.46
CA PRO A 67 20.37 -15.89 -3.03
C PRO A 67 21.74 -15.40 -2.52
N GLY A 68 22.79 -15.55 -3.35
CA GLY A 68 24.11 -15.00 -3.05
C GLY A 68 24.09 -13.47 -2.99
N GLN A 69 23.42 -12.82 -3.94
CA GLN A 69 23.29 -11.36 -3.99
C GLN A 69 22.54 -10.84 -2.75
N ASP A 70 21.44 -11.51 -2.35
CA ASP A 70 20.67 -11.17 -1.15
C ASP A 70 21.47 -11.29 0.15
N ASN A 71 22.36 -12.28 0.26
CA ASN A 71 23.19 -12.46 1.45
C ASN A 71 24.09 -11.25 1.74
N LEU A 72 24.61 -10.58 0.71
CA LEU A 72 25.37 -9.35 0.88
C LEU A 72 24.48 -8.22 1.41
N PHE A 73 23.31 -8.00 0.81
CA PHE A 73 22.37 -6.96 1.29
C PHE A 73 21.93 -7.23 2.73
N ASN A 74 21.66 -8.49 3.09
CA ASN A 74 21.33 -8.88 4.45
C ASN A 74 22.44 -8.55 5.44
N ASN A 75 23.71 -8.77 5.09
CA ASN A 75 24.83 -8.38 5.95
C ASN A 75 24.94 -6.86 6.11
N LEU A 76 24.71 -6.09 5.05
CA LEU A 76 24.70 -4.63 5.08
C LEU A 76 23.57 -4.04 5.95
N THR A 77 22.53 -4.82 6.28
CA THR A 77 21.48 -4.38 7.22
C THR A 77 22.02 -4.03 8.61
N ILE A 78 23.21 -4.48 8.99
CA ILE A 78 23.81 -4.18 10.30
C ILE A 78 24.05 -2.67 10.46
N ILE A 79 24.64 -2.02 9.45
CA ILE A 79 24.90 -0.57 9.44
C ILE A 79 23.57 0.18 9.44
N TRP A 80 22.67 -0.22 8.54
CA TRP A 80 21.36 0.39 8.40
C TRP A 80 20.49 0.29 9.66
N LYS A 81 20.40 -0.88 10.30
CA LYS A 81 19.68 -1.08 11.57
C LYS A 81 20.27 -0.23 12.68
N ASN A 82 21.59 -0.05 12.71
CA ASN A 82 22.21 0.84 13.68
C ASN A 82 21.72 2.29 13.49
N TYR A 83 21.71 2.81 12.26
CA TYR A 83 21.17 4.15 12.02
C TYR A 83 19.69 4.26 12.43
N GLN A 84 18.85 3.30 12.04
CA GLN A 84 17.43 3.31 12.42
C GLN A 84 17.20 3.26 13.94
N ASN A 85 17.87 2.34 14.65
CA ASN A 85 17.72 2.16 16.09
C ASN A 85 18.16 3.39 16.90
N ASN A 86 19.04 4.22 16.34
CA ASN A 86 19.51 5.46 16.94
C ASN A 86 18.72 6.70 16.48
N GLY A 87 17.56 6.52 15.81
CA GLY A 87 16.73 7.62 15.31
C GLY A 87 17.35 8.38 14.12
N ARG A 88 18.46 7.88 13.55
CA ARG A 88 19.18 8.49 12.42
C ARG A 88 18.60 8.02 11.08
N VAL A 89 17.29 8.13 10.94
CA VAL A 89 16.53 7.52 9.82
C VAL A 89 16.90 8.13 8.47
N GLY A 90 17.31 9.41 8.43
CA GLY A 90 17.81 10.07 7.21
C GLY A 90 19.05 9.39 6.63
N GLU A 91 19.97 8.99 7.49
CA GLU A 91 21.21 8.33 7.08
C GLU A 91 20.97 6.86 6.74
N ALA A 92 20.05 6.19 7.44
CA ALA A 92 19.55 4.88 7.04
C ALA A 92 18.99 4.91 5.60
N GLN A 93 18.34 6.01 5.21
CA GLN A 93 17.79 6.18 3.87
C GLN A 93 18.88 6.44 2.83
N GLN A 94 19.81 7.33 3.14
CA GLN A 94 20.95 7.65 2.25
C GLN A 94 21.86 6.43 2.05
N PHE A 95 22.03 5.59 3.07
CA PHE A 95 22.80 4.36 2.97
C PHE A 95 22.30 3.46 1.84
N TRP A 96 21.01 3.14 1.80
CA TRP A 96 20.46 2.31 0.72
C TRP A 96 20.48 2.99 -0.64
N GLN A 97 20.39 4.33 -0.71
CA GLN A 97 20.56 5.08 -1.95
C GLN A 97 21.96 4.91 -2.53
N ASP A 98 22.99 5.01 -1.68
CA ASP A 98 24.38 4.87 -2.11
C ASP A 98 24.70 3.42 -2.50
N ILE A 99 24.20 2.43 -1.75
CA ILE A 99 24.32 1.02 -2.13
C ILE A 99 23.63 0.74 -3.47
N LEU A 100 22.42 1.28 -3.70
CA LEU A 100 21.74 1.12 -4.98
C LEU A 100 22.54 1.74 -6.12
N LYS A 101 23.12 2.92 -5.91
CA LYS A 101 23.98 3.56 -6.92
C LYS A 101 25.14 2.65 -7.31
N ILE A 102 25.85 2.09 -6.32
CA ILE A 102 26.95 1.14 -6.55
C ILE A 102 26.47 -0.07 -7.38
N VAL A 103 25.29 -0.62 -7.06
CA VAL A 103 24.69 -1.75 -7.80
C VAL A 103 24.38 -1.35 -9.24
N LEU A 104 23.76 -0.19 -9.46
CA LEU A 104 23.42 0.28 -10.81
C LEU A 104 24.67 0.55 -11.66
N ASP A 105 25.72 1.11 -11.06
CA ASP A 105 27.01 1.32 -11.72
C ASP A 105 27.66 -0.02 -12.11
N TRP A 106 27.51 -1.06 -11.27
CA TRP A 106 27.91 -2.43 -11.62
C TRP A 106 27.08 -3.00 -12.78
N GLU A 107 25.74 -2.90 -12.72
CA GLU A 107 24.86 -3.44 -13.76
C GLU A 107 25.16 -2.80 -15.13
N ASN A 108 25.36 -1.49 -15.15
CA ASN A 108 25.71 -0.72 -16.35
C ASN A 108 27.06 -1.15 -16.95
N SER A 109 28.06 -1.40 -16.09
CA SER A 109 29.42 -1.76 -16.55
C SER A 109 29.55 -3.22 -16.99
N ARG A 110 28.73 -4.13 -16.44
CA ARG A 110 28.75 -5.56 -16.78
C ARG A 110 27.68 -5.98 -17.78
N ASN A 111 26.73 -5.08 -18.10
CA ASN A 111 25.52 -5.41 -18.85
C ASN A 111 24.82 -6.67 -18.28
N SER A 112 24.70 -6.70 -16.95
CA SER A 112 24.14 -7.82 -16.19
C SER A 112 23.24 -7.30 -15.09
N ARG A 113 22.40 -8.17 -14.51
CA ARG A 113 21.41 -7.81 -13.50
C ARG A 113 21.74 -8.41 -12.13
N ILE A 114 21.57 -7.60 -11.09
CA ILE A 114 21.55 -7.97 -9.68
C ILE A 114 20.11 -7.94 -9.17
N HIS A 115 19.72 -8.97 -8.43
CA HIS A 115 18.50 -9.02 -7.67
C HIS A 115 18.53 -7.96 -6.57
N LYS A 116 17.65 -6.95 -6.65
CA LYS A 116 17.60 -5.83 -5.70
C LYS A 116 16.43 -5.93 -4.71
N GLY A 117 15.72 -7.07 -4.66
CA GLY A 117 14.54 -7.27 -3.83
C GLY A 117 14.76 -6.92 -2.36
N SER A 118 15.79 -7.52 -1.74
CA SER A 118 16.16 -7.25 -0.35
C SER A 118 16.51 -5.77 -0.10
N LEU A 119 17.29 -5.15 -0.99
CA LEU A 119 17.67 -3.75 -0.89
C LEU A 119 16.43 -2.83 -0.86
N PHE A 120 15.57 -2.97 -1.86
CA PHE A 120 14.35 -2.17 -1.97
C PHE A 120 13.43 -2.39 -0.77
N TYR A 121 13.33 -3.63 -0.29
CA TYR A 121 12.51 -3.98 0.86
C TYR A 121 13.00 -3.31 2.16
N PHE A 122 14.29 -3.39 2.51
CA PHE A 122 14.82 -2.69 3.70
C PHE A 122 14.74 -1.17 3.57
N TRP A 123 15.01 -0.65 2.36
CA TRP A 123 14.90 0.77 2.11
C TRP A 123 13.47 1.28 2.30
N SER A 124 12.47 0.49 1.86
CA SER A 124 11.06 0.84 2.01
C SER A 124 10.64 1.05 3.46
N GLN A 125 11.11 0.20 4.39
CA GLN A 125 10.81 0.36 5.81
C GLN A 125 11.26 1.74 6.30
N THR A 126 12.45 2.16 5.87
CA THR A 126 13.01 3.45 6.26
C THR A 126 12.18 4.60 5.73
N ALA A 127 11.75 4.52 4.47
CA ALA A 127 10.88 5.52 3.87
C ALA A 127 9.56 5.65 4.63
N ILE A 128 8.91 4.53 4.96
CA ILE A 128 7.65 4.53 5.72
C ILE A 128 7.85 5.09 7.13
N LEU A 129 8.92 4.69 7.84
CA LEU A 129 9.23 5.23 9.17
C LEU A 129 9.49 6.75 9.18
N GLN A 130 9.83 7.35 8.03
CA GLN A 130 9.96 8.80 7.88
C GLN A 130 8.66 9.50 7.46
N GLY A 131 7.54 8.79 7.39
CA GLY A 131 6.28 9.32 6.86
C GLY A 131 6.29 9.51 5.34
N GLN A 132 7.23 8.90 4.60
CA GLN A 132 7.27 8.93 3.13
C GLN A 132 6.53 7.70 2.58
N LEU A 133 5.23 7.60 2.84
CA LEU A 133 4.41 6.42 2.52
C LEU A 133 4.52 6.04 1.04
N ASP A 134 4.35 6.99 0.12
CA ASP A 134 4.36 6.76 -1.32
C ASP A 134 5.70 6.17 -1.79
N LYS A 135 6.81 6.77 -1.34
CA LYS A 135 8.15 6.24 -1.61
C LYS A 135 8.32 4.84 -1.04
N GLY A 136 7.80 4.60 0.16
CA GLY A 136 7.75 3.29 0.78
C GLY A 136 7.06 2.26 -0.11
N PHE A 137 5.85 2.55 -0.57
CA PHE A 137 5.09 1.68 -1.45
C PHE A 137 5.80 1.44 -2.79
N PHE A 138 6.35 2.48 -3.43
CA PHE A 138 7.12 2.31 -4.67
C PHE A 138 8.30 1.35 -4.47
N LEU A 139 9.03 1.48 -3.36
CA LEU A 139 10.13 0.59 -3.04
C LEU A 139 9.67 -0.85 -2.75
N ILE A 140 8.58 -1.07 -2.00
CA ILE A 140 8.08 -2.45 -1.75
C ILE A 140 7.62 -3.09 -3.07
N HIS A 141 7.00 -2.31 -3.96
CA HIS A 141 6.61 -2.79 -5.27
C HIS A 141 7.82 -3.12 -6.16
N SER A 142 8.86 -2.28 -6.18
CA SER A 142 10.11 -2.62 -6.86
C SER A 142 10.76 -3.87 -6.27
N ALA A 143 10.69 -4.06 -4.95
CA ALA A 143 11.16 -5.30 -4.31
C ALA A 143 10.38 -6.53 -4.80
N TYR A 144 9.05 -6.43 -4.82
CA TYR A 144 8.17 -7.47 -5.33
C TYR A 144 8.46 -7.80 -6.81
N GLU A 145 8.66 -6.79 -7.66
CA GLU A 145 8.99 -7.00 -9.07
C GLU A 145 10.32 -7.72 -9.27
N GLU A 146 11.35 -7.39 -8.47
CA GLU A 146 12.61 -8.13 -8.45
C GLU A 146 12.42 -9.59 -8.04
N ASP A 147 11.58 -9.86 -7.03
CA ASP A 147 11.27 -11.20 -6.56
C ASP A 147 10.54 -12.03 -7.64
N VAL A 148 9.57 -11.43 -8.36
CA VAL A 148 8.86 -12.09 -9.46
C VAL A 148 9.81 -12.48 -10.57
N LEU A 149 10.69 -11.55 -10.97
CA LEU A 149 11.66 -11.76 -12.06
C LEU A 149 12.65 -12.88 -11.73
N THR A 150 13.10 -12.99 -10.47
CA THR A 150 14.11 -13.98 -10.09
C THR A 150 13.53 -15.34 -9.71
N SER A 151 12.36 -15.37 -9.07
CA SER A 151 11.68 -16.62 -8.71
C SER A 151 10.91 -17.25 -9.88
N ASN A 152 10.68 -16.51 -10.97
CA ASN A 152 9.76 -16.86 -12.05
C ASN A 152 8.35 -17.23 -11.55
N SER A 153 7.94 -16.66 -10.41
CA SER A 153 6.61 -16.83 -9.82
C SER A 153 5.90 -15.49 -9.76
N PRO A 154 4.65 -15.38 -10.24
CA PRO A 154 3.87 -14.16 -10.07
C PRO A 154 3.43 -13.93 -8.61
N LEU A 155 3.52 -14.96 -7.77
CA LEU A 155 3.15 -14.92 -6.34
C LEU A 155 4.33 -15.44 -5.50
N PRO A 156 5.45 -14.70 -5.47
CA PRO A 156 6.59 -15.08 -4.64
C PRO A 156 6.16 -15.03 -3.17
N GLY A 157 6.51 -16.05 -2.38
CA GLY A 157 6.22 -16.11 -0.93
C GLY A 157 7.09 -15.15 -0.09
N THR A 158 7.55 -14.06 -0.69
CA THR A 158 8.56 -13.16 -0.14
C THR A 158 7.95 -12.09 0.77
N PRO A 159 8.76 -11.48 1.66
CA PRO A 159 8.29 -10.41 2.55
C PRO A 159 7.67 -9.21 1.82
N ALA A 160 8.18 -8.87 0.63
CA ALA A 160 7.63 -7.80 -0.19
C ALA A 160 6.19 -8.11 -0.60
N PHE A 161 5.95 -9.28 -1.21
CA PHE A 161 4.60 -9.70 -1.62
C PHE A 161 3.62 -9.75 -0.44
N LYS A 162 4.04 -10.31 0.69
CA LYS A 162 3.22 -10.36 1.92
C LYS A 162 2.82 -8.98 2.42
N THR A 163 3.67 -7.98 2.23
CA THR A 163 3.36 -6.60 2.61
C THR A 163 2.35 -5.96 1.66
N VAL A 164 2.57 -6.03 0.33
CA VAL A 164 1.66 -5.44 -0.67
C VAL A 164 0.34 -6.20 -0.84
N SER A 165 0.23 -7.41 -0.29
CA SER A 165 -1.01 -8.20 -0.22
C SER A 165 -1.75 -8.09 1.12
N LEU A 166 -1.25 -7.27 2.06
CA LEU A 166 -1.81 -7.11 3.40
C LEU A 166 -1.89 -8.46 4.16
N ASP A 167 -0.86 -9.30 4.07
CA ASP A 167 -0.80 -10.57 4.81
C ASP A 167 -0.42 -10.35 6.28
N TYR A 168 -1.44 -10.04 7.08
CA TYR A 168 -1.33 -9.86 8.53
C TYR A 168 -1.22 -11.19 9.31
N SER A 169 -1.03 -12.34 8.65
CA SER A 169 -0.77 -13.61 9.35
C SER A 169 0.70 -13.97 9.48
N ASP A 170 1.58 -13.36 8.69
CA ASP A 170 3.02 -13.63 8.78
C ASP A 170 3.73 -12.69 9.76
N LYS A 171 3.85 -13.15 11.02
CA LYS A 171 4.60 -12.44 12.07
C LYS A 171 6.11 -12.33 11.80
N GLY A 172 6.63 -13.10 10.84
CA GLY A 172 8.03 -13.06 10.42
C GLY A 172 8.35 -11.92 9.43
N ASN A 173 7.33 -11.24 8.91
CA ASN A 173 7.49 -10.10 8.02
C ASN A 173 8.13 -8.91 8.79
N LEU A 174 9.21 -8.31 8.27
CA LEU A 174 9.87 -7.16 8.91
C LEU A 174 8.89 -5.97 9.09
N LEU A 175 7.96 -5.81 8.15
CA LEU A 175 6.93 -4.78 8.15
C LEU A 175 5.63 -5.24 8.84
N PHE A 176 5.65 -6.39 9.55
CA PHE A 176 4.46 -6.98 10.18
C PHE A 176 3.68 -5.98 11.03
N GLY A 177 4.36 -5.18 11.88
CA GLY A 177 3.66 -4.22 12.74
C GLY A 177 2.86 -3.17 11.96
N LEU A 178 3.32 -2.76 10.78
CA LEU A 178 2.58 -1.84 9.89
C LEU A 178 1.43 -2.55 9.20
N VAL A 179 1.68 -3.74 8.66
CA VAL A 179 0.65 -4.57 8.01
C VAL A 179 -0.48 -4.88 8.99
N GLU A 180 -0.15 -5.20 10.25
CA GLU A 180 -1.11 -5.42 11.33
C GLU A 180 -1.89 -4.15 11.67
N ALA A 181 -1.23 -2.98 11.75
CA ALA A 181 -1.90 -1.71 11.99
C ALA A 181 -2.93 -1.37 10.89
N TRP A 182 -2.56 -1.54 9.62
CA TRP A 182 -3.46 -1.33 8.48
C TRP A 182 -4.63 -2.33 8.47
N ALA A 183 -4.36 -3.61 8.78
CA ALA A 183 -5.40 -4.63 8.89
C ALA A 183 -6.37 -4.35 10.05
N ASN A 184 -5.87 -3.88 11.20
CA ASN A 184 -6.70 -3.47 12.33
C ASN A 184 -7.56 -2.24 12.00
N HIS A 185 -6.99 -1.27 11.28
CA HIS A 185 -7.74 -0.11 10.79
C HIS A 185 -8.90 -0.54 9.88
N LEU A 186 -8.63 -1.43 8.91
CA LEU A 186 -9.66 -2.05 8.07
C LEU A 186 -10.71 -2.82 8.90
N GLY A 187 -10.27 -3.56 9.92
CA GLY A 187 -11.16 -4.26 10.86
C GLY A 187 -12.12 -3.32 11.58
N GLY A 188 -11.68 -2.11 11.95
CA GLY A 188 -12.55 -1.08 12.54
C GLY A 188 -13.63 -0.58 11.57
N LEU A 189 -13.30 -0.41 10.29
CA LEU A 189 -14.26 -0.03 9.24
C LEU A 189 -15.29 -1.14 9.00
N ILE A 190 -14.84 -2.41 8.98
CA ILE A 190 -15.73 -3.58 8.86
C ILE A 190 -16.66 -3.68 10.07
N ALA A 191 -16.16 -3.47 11.30
CA ALA A 191 -17.00 -3.51 12.50
C ALA A 191 -18.13 -2.47 12.45
N ARG A 192 -17.86 -1.27 11.92
CA ARG A 192 -18.90 -0.24 11.69
C ARG A 192 -19.90 -0.67 10.62
N TYR A 193 -19.45 -1.28 9.52
CA TYR A 193 -20.33 -1.85 8.51
C TYR A 193 -21.28 -2.91 9.09
N GLN A 194 -20.75 -3.83 9.91
CA GLN A 194 -21.55 -4.83 10.62
C GLN A 194 -22.60 -4.18 11.53
N ALA A 195 -22.21 -3.16 12.29
CA ALA A 195 -23.12 -2.45 13.18
C ALA A 195 -24.26 -1.73 12.43
N LEU A 196 -23.97 -1.18 11.25
CA LEU A 196 -24.94 -0.44 10.43
C LEU A 196 -25.90 -1.35 9.66
N THR A 197 -25.46 -2.55 9.28
CA THR A 197 -26.22 -3.44 8.36
C THR A 197 -26.73 -4.71 9.01
N GLY A 198 -26.23 -5.08 10.20
CA GLY A 198 -26.44 -6.40 10.79
C GLY A 198 -25.70 -7.54 10.07
N SER A 199 -24.82 -7.21 9.12
CA SER A 199 -24.03 -8.17 8.35
C SER A 199 -23.09 -8.99 9.25
N LYS A 200 -22.81 -10.23 8.83
CA LYS A 200 -21.78 -11.11 9.44
C LYS A 200 -20.42 -11.00 8.76
N PHE A 201 -20.24 -10.02 7.87
CA PHE A 201 -18.99 -9.79 7.13
C PHE A 201 -17.85 -9.41 8.09
N THR A 202 -16.80 -10.21 8.13
CA THR A 202 -15.64 -10.04 9.02
C THR A 202 -14.36 -9.80 8.23
N LEU A 203 -13.29 -9.36 8.91
CA LEU A 203 -11.96 -9.27 8.31
C LEU A 203 -11.46 -10.62 7.76
N ALA A 204 -11.85 -11.74 8.38
CA ALA A 204 -11.55 -13.07 7.88
C ALA A 204 -12.30 -13.40 6.57
N ILE A 205 -13.58 -13.02 6.48
CA ILE A 205 -14.35 -13.16 5.22
C ILE A 205 -13.76 -12.26 4.14
N PHE A 206 -13.43 -11.01 4.48
CA PHE A 206 -12.76 -10.07 3.56
C PHE A 206 -11.46 -10.67 3.01
N ARG A 207 -10.63 -11.26 3.87
CA ARG A 207 -9.40 -11.94 3.45
C ARG A 207 -9.69 -13.07 2.47
N THR A 208 -10.61 -13.96 2.81
CA THR A 208 -10.93 -15.13 1.97
C THR A 208 -11.53 -14.75 0.63
N LYS A 209 -12.45 -13.77 0.60
CA LYS A 209 -13.19 -13.38 -0.61
C LYS A 209 -12.46 -12.36 -1.49
N PHE A 210 -11.52 -11.59 -0.94
CA PHE A 210 -10.83 -10.52 -1.68
C PHE A 210 -9.31 -10.61 -1.62
N LEU A 211 -8.67 -10.57 -0.44
CA LEU A 211 -7.20 -10.55 -0.37
C LEU A 211 -6.56 -11.82 -0.97
N ASN A 212 -7.17 -12.98 -0.74
CA ASN A 212 -6.71 -14.26 -1.27
C ASN A 212 -7.22 -14.52 -2.71
N GLN A 213 -8.26 -13.79 -3.16
CA GLN A 213 -8.90 -13.97 -4.47
C GLN A 213 -9.21 -12.61 -5.12
N PRO A 214 -8.20 -11.75 -5.32
CA PRO A 214 -8.43 -10.43 -5.88
C PRO A 214 -8.78 -10.55 -7.38
N PRO A 215 -9.49 -9.56 -7.96
CA PRO A 215 -9.75 -9.54 -9.40
C PRO A 215 -8.48 -9.70 -10.24
N ASN A 216 -7.43 -8.99 -9.85
CA ASN A 216 -6.06 -9.16 -10.30
C ASN A 216 -5.13 -8.52 -9.25
N ARG A 217 -3.82 -8.63 -9.49
CA ARG A 217 -2.79 -8.13 -8.59
C ARG A 217 -2.80 -6.61 -8.44
N ASP A 218 -2.99 -5.88 -9.53
CA ASP A 218 -2.92 -4.41 -9.50
C ASP A 218 -4.08 -3.86 -8.65
N ILE A 219 -5.24 -4.52 -8.66
CA ILE A 219 -6.36 -4.20 -7.77
C ILE A 219 -6.05 -4.55 -6.32
N LEU A 220 -5.41 -5.68 -6.04
CA LEU A 220 -4.95 -6.02 -4.68
C LEU A 220 -3.99 -4.94 -4.15
N PHE A 221 -3.02 -4.54 -4.95
CA PHE A 221 -2.01 -3.57 -4.55
C PHE A 221 -2.60 -2.17 -4.37
N SER A 222 -3.43 -1.73 -5.32
CA SER A 222 -4.17 -0.47 -5.22
C SER A 222 -5.04 -0.46 -3.97
N PHE A 223 -5.69 -1.59 -3.66
CA PHE A 223 -6.41 -1.74 -2.41
C PHE A 223 -5.47 -1.61 -1.23
N THR A 224 -4.38 -2.37 -1.11
CA THR A 224 -3.51 -2.34 0.09
C THR A 224 -2.93 -0.96 0.38
N TYR A 225 -2.66 -0.16 -0.65
CA TYR A 225 -2.22 1.22 -0.49
C TYR A 225 -3.32 2.15 0.06
N ALA A 226 -4.59 1.88 -0.22
CA ALA A 226 -5.71 2.70 0.24
C ALA A 226 -5.86 2.73 1.79
N PRO A 227 -6.02 1.62 2.54
CA PRO A 227 -6.10 1.64 3.99
C PRO A 227 -4.80 2.15 4.63
N ALA A 228 -3.64 1.99 3.97
CA ALA A 228 -2.40 2.60 4.45
C ALA A 228 -2.48 4.14 4.42
N ARG A 229 -2.94 4.72 3.30
CA ARG A 229 -3.19 6.17 3.21
C ARG A 229 -4.25 6.65 4.20
N PHE A 230 -5.37 5.94 4.30
CA PHE A 230 -6.45 6.31 5.22
C PHE A 230 -6.04 6.23 6.69
N TYR A 231 -5.21 5.25 7.04
CA TYR A 231 -4.60 5.15 8.36
C TYR A 231 -3.72 6.38 8.65
N ASP A 232 -2.85 6.76 7.71
CA ASP A 232 -1.98 7.94 7.87
C ASP A 232 -2.81 9.23 8.01
N PHE A 233 -3.90 9.40 7.26
CA PHE A 233 -4.80 10.54 7.43
C PHE A 233 -5.43 10.62 8.82
N ASP A 234 -5.82 9.47 9.38
CA ASP A 234 -6.41 9.42 10.73
C ASP A 234 -5.41 9.78 11.84
N LEU A 235 -4.10 9.71 11.55
CA LEU A 235 -3.06 10.17 12.47
C LEU A 235 -2.80 11.68 12.38
N LEU A 236 -3.27 12.36 11.33
CA LEU A 236 -3.06 13.79 11.15
C LEU A 236 -4.00 14.60 12.05
N PRO A 237 -3.52 15.72 12.64
CA PRO A 237 -4.40 16.62 13.39
C PRO A 237 -5.54 17.16 12.52
N SER A 238 -6.77 17.11 13.03
CA SER A 238 -7.94 17.62 12.29
C SER A 238 -7.86 19.10 11.91
N SER A 239 -6.99 19.88 12.56
CA SER A 239 -6.74 21.28 12.21
C SER A 239 -6.07 21.47 10.84
N ILE A 240 -5.26 20.50 10.39
CA ILE A 240 -4.56 20.57 9.08
C ILE A 240 -5.34 19.91 7.94
N LEU A 241 -6.41 19.16 8.26
CA LEU A 241 -7.27 18.49 7.27
C LEU A 241 -8.38 19.41 6.71
N LYS A 242 -8.54 20.63 7.22
CA LYS A 242 -9.63 21.54 6.82
C LYS A 242 -9.37 22.33 5.53
N GLY A 243 -8.17 22.23 4.97
CA GLY A 243 -7.77 22.96 3.77
C GLY A 243 -8.38 22.41 2.48
N ASP A 244 -8.56 23.28 1.48
CA ASP A 244 -9.08 22.89 0.16
C ASP A 244 -8.17 21.86 -0.52
N PHE A 245 -6.85 22.03 -0.41
CA PHE A 245 -5.87 21.06 -0.93
C PHE A 245 -6.01 19.68 -0.27
N THR A 246 -6.19 19.63 1.05
CA THR A 246 -6.38 18.36 1.76
C THR A 246 -7.66 17.67 1.28
N SER A 247 -8.75 18.43 1.08
CA SER A 247 -10.00 17.87 0.57
C SER A 247 -9.86 17.26 -0.83
N LEU A 248 -9.03 17.85 -1.71
CA LEU A 248 -8.71 17.27 -3.01
C LEU A 248 -7.93 15.96 -2.88
N TYR A 249 -6.98 15.91 -1.95
CA TYR A 249 -6.16 14.73 -1.71
C TYR A 249 -6.97 13.57 -1.08
N GLU A 250 -7.88 13.90 -0.16
CA GLU A 250 -8.89 12.99 0.39
C GLU A 250 -9.81 12.45 -0.70
N LEU A 251 -10.33 13.33 -1.58
CA LEU A 251 -11.20 12.96 -2.70
C LEU A 251 -10.51 11.99 -3.66
N ASN A 252 -9.26 12.26 -4.04
CA ASN A 252 -8.47 11.37 -4.89
C ASN A 252 -8.30 9.98 -4.25
N SER A 253 -8.01 9.93 -2.95
CA SER A 253 -7.85 8.66 -2.23
C SER A 253 -9.16 7.88 -2.15
N LEU A 254 -10.30 8.56 -1.99
CA LEU A 254 -11.63 7.94 -2.05
C LEU A 254 -11.95 7.44 -3.46
N PHE A 255 -11.61 8.20 -4.50
CA PHE A 255 -11.81 7.79 -5.88
C PHE A 255 -11.00 6.55 -6.25
N ASP A 256 -9.76 6.44 -5.80
CA ASP A 256 -8.95 5.23 -6.00
C ASP A 256 -9.63 3.99 -5.39
N LEU A 257 -10.23 4.11 -4.21
CA LEU A 257 -10.98 3.04 -3.57
C LEU A 257 -12.29 2.70 -4.32
N VAL A 258 -12.94 3.71 -4.92
CA VAL A 258 -14.08 3.49 -5.81
C VAL A 258 -13.67 2.66 -7.03
N LEU A 259 -12.52 2.94 -7.66
CA LEU A 259 -12.03 2.14 -8.80
C LEU A 259 -11.72 0.68 -8.41
N VAL A 260 -11.22 0.45 -7.20
CA VAL A 260 -11.09 -0.90 -6.63
C VAL A 260 -12.47 -1.57 -6.54
N THR A 261 -13.48 -0.83 -6.06
CA THR A 261 -14.86 -1.31 -5.96
C THR A 261 -15.45 -1.67 -7.33
N ASP A 262 -15.30 -0.81 -8.34
CA ASP A 262 -15.71 -1.08 -9.74
C ASP A 262 -15.15 -2.42 -10.21
N SER A 263 -13.84 -2.61 -10.01
CA SER A 263 -13.11 -3.78 -10.47
C SER A 263 -13.53 -5.05 -9.73
N VAL A 264 -13.80 -4.95 -8.43
CA VAL A 264 -14.35 -6.06 -7.63
C VAL A 264 -15.71 -6.47 -8.17
N ILE A 265 -16.64 -5.54 -8.37
CA ILE A 265 -17.99 -5.85 -8.85
C ILE A 265 -17.91 -6.45 -10.26
N TYR A 266 -17.18 -5.80 -11.17
CA TYR A 266 -17.08 -6.23 -12.56
C TYR A 266 -16.51 -7.64 -12.69
N SER A 267 -15.48 -7.98 -11.90
CA SER A 267 -14.90 -9.34 -11.87
C SER A 267 -15.86 -10.42 -11.36
N SER A 268 -16.95 -10.02 -10.69
CA SER A 268 -17.95 -10.93 -10.14
C SER A 268 -19.03 -11.29 -11.15
N ILE A 269 -19.07 -10.62 -12.30
CA ILE A 269 -20.05 -10.85 -13.38
C ILE A 269 -19.52 -11.99 -14.25
N SER A 270 -20.28 -13.09 -14.38
CA SER A 270 -19.80 -14.30 -15.07
C SER A 270 -19.55 -14.12 -16.56
N THR A 271 -20.33 -13.27 -17.23
CA THR A 271 -20.24 -12.99 -18.67
C THR A 271 -20.38 -11.48 -18.92
N PRO A 272 -19.35 -10.69 -18.56
CA PRO A 272 -19.45 -9.25 -18.65
C PRO A 272 -19.45 -8.77 -20.09
N THR A 273 -20.29 -7.78 -20.37
CA THR A 273 -20.34 -7.02 -21.62
C THR A 273 -19.68 -5.67 -21.42
N LYS A 274 -19.40 -4.95 -22.52
CA LYS A 274 -18.85 -3.60 -22.46
C LYS A 274 -19.75 -2.63 -21.66
N ASP A 275 -21.07 -2.84 -21.70
CA ASP A 275 -22.01 -1.99 -20.97
C ASP A 275 -21.97 -2.24 -19.45
N ASP A 276 -21.57 -3.43 -19.00
CA ASP A 276 -21.50 -3.76 -17.58
C ASP A 276 -20.42 -2.96 -16.84
N TRP A 277 -19.47 -2.36 -17.57
CA TRP A 277 -18.45 -1.48 -16.98
C TRP A 277 -19.00 -0.13 -16.51
N LYS A 278 -20.23 0.23 -16.88
CA LYS A 278 -20.90 1.44 -16.37
C LYS A 278 -21.25 1.22 -14.90
N PHE A 279 -20.81 2.11 -14.02
CA PHE A 279 -21.02 1.98 -12.57
C PHE A 279 -22.50 1.76 -12.19
N ILE A 280 -23.43 2.38 -12.92
CA ILE A 280 -24.87 2.18 -12.70
C ILE A 280 -25.32 0.71 -12.87
N ASN A 281 -24.70 -0.01 -13.81
CA ASN A 281 -24.95 -1.44 -14.04
C ASN A 281 -24.27 -2.29 -12.96
N LEU A 282 -23.05 -1.91 -12.53
CA LEU A 282 -22.35 -2.56 -11.42
C LEU A 282 -23.16 -2.46 -10.11
N VAL A 283 -23.65 -1.28 -9.77
CA VAL A 283 -24.54 -1.06 -8.61
C VAL A 283 -25.79 -1.92 -8.73
N SER A 284 -26.47 -1.89 -9.87
CA SER A 284 -27.67 -2.71 -10.08
C SER A 284 -27.38 -4.20 -9.91
N TYR A 285 -26.22 -4.67 -10.38
CA TYR A 285 -25.78 -6.05 -10.18
C TYR A 285 -25.64 -6.38 -8.69
N VAL A 286 -24.94 -5.54 -7.91
CA VAL A 286 -24.76 -5.74 -6.46
C VAL A 286 -26.10 -5.75 -5.72
N LEU A 287 -27.00 -4.80 -6.02
CA LEU A 287 -28.32 -4.70 -5.37
C LEU A 287 -29.21 -5.92 -5.62
N VAL A 288 -29.19 -6.45 -6.85
CA VAL A 288 -29.93 -7.67 -7.20
C VAL A 288 -29.30 -8.88 -6.52
N LYS A 289 -27.97 -9.01 -6.58
CA LYS A 289 -27.22 -10.14 -6.02
C LYS A 289 -27.33 -10.23 -4.50
N SER A 290 -27.40 -9.08 -3.82
CA SER A 290 -27.62 -8.97 -2.37
C SER A 290 -29.09 -9.08 -1.94
N ALA A 291 -30.03 -9.19 -2.89
CA ALA A 291 -31.47 -9.16 -2.64
C ALA A 291 -31.97 -7.89 -1.92
N ILE A 292 -31.25 -6.77 -2.06
CA ILE A 292 -31.65 -5.46 -1.53
C ILE A 292 -32.72 -4.83 -2.42
N SER A 293 -32.51 -4.88 -3.74
CA SER A 293 -33.50 -4.46 -4.73
C SER A 293 -33.42 -5.36 -5.97
N LEU A 294 -34.48 -6.14 -6.19
CA LEU A 294 -34.54 -7.19 -7.20
C LEU A 294 -34.87 -6.69 -8.61
N ASP A 295 -35.24 -5.43 -8.78
CA ASP A 295 -35.63 -4.85 -10.08
C ASP A 295 -34.46 -4.05 -10.70
N PRO A 296 -33.76 -4.61 -11.72
CA PRO A 296 -32.63 -3.94 -12.34
C PRO A 296 -33.02 -2.68 -13.13
N ALA A 297 -34.25 -2.60 -13.65
CA ALA A 297 -34.70 -1.42 -14.36
C ALA A 297 -34.89 -0.26 -13.37
N ARG A 298 -35.60 -0.52 -12.28
CA ARG A 298 -35.79 0.45 -11.19
C ARG A 298 -34.46 0.91 -10.59
N ASN A 299 -33.52 0.00 -10.35
CA ASN A 299 -32.19 0.35 -9.84
C ASN A 299 -31.47 1.34 -10.77
N ARG A 300 -31.56 1.13 -12.09
CA ARG A 300 -30.99 2.07 -13.07
C ARG A 300 -31.71 3.42 -13.09
N ASP A 301 -33.02 3.45 -12.95
CA ASP A 301 -33.77 4.71 -12.89
C ASP A 301 -33.43 5.51 -11.63
N HIS A 302 -33.37 4.84 -10.48
CA HIS A 302 -33.00 5.39 -9.19
C HIS A 302 -31.59 5.99 -9.19
N PHE A 303 -30.60 5.25 -9.68
CA PHE A 303 -29.23 5.77 -9.76
C PHE A 303 -29.07 6.80 -10.89
N GLY A 304 -29.85 6.71 -11.97
CA GLY A 304 -29.94 7.77 -12.98
C GLY A 304 -30.44 9.09 -12.40
N TYR A 305 -31.40 9.01 -11.47
CA TYR A 305 -31.87 10.16 -10.71
C TYR A 305 -30.80 10.72 -9.76
N ILE A 306 -30.08 9.87 -9.03
CA ILE A 306 -28.93 10.31 -8.21
C ILE A 306 -27.91 11.07 -9.08
N ASN A 307 -27.60 10.58 -10.29
CA ASN A 307 -26.67 11.27 -11.18
C ASN A 307 -27.17 12.68 -11.55
N SER A 308 -28.46 12.79 -11.91
CA SER A 308 -29.09 14.07 -12.25
C SER A 308 -29.06 15.05 -11.07
N MET A 309 -29.36 14.58 -9.86
CA MET A 309 -29.32 15.41 -8.65
C MET A 309 -27.89 15.86 -8.30
N LYS A 310 -26.92 14.95 -8.44
CA LYS A 310 -25.49 15.23 -8.26
C LYS A 310 -24.97 16.25 -9.28
N ASP A 311 -25.41 16.18 -10.53
CA ASP A 311 -25.03 17.15 -11.57
C ASP A 311 -25.60 18.55 -11.27
N ALA A 312 -26.76 18.63 -10.61
CA ALA A 312 -27.35 19.89 -10.17
C ALA A 312 -26.69 20.45 -8.90
N ASP A 313 -26.48 19.60 -7.89
CA ASP A 313 -25.87 19.96 -6.61
C ASP A 313 -25.22 18.74 -5.95
N PHE A 314 -23.91 18.64 -6.12
CA PHE A 314 -23.10 17.54 -5.58
C PHE A 314 -23.15 17.49 -4.04
N GLU A 315 -22.98 18.64 -3.36
CA GLU A 315 -22.91 18.68 -1.89
C GLU A 315 -24.25 18.32 -1.27
N LYS A 316 -25.34 18.89 -1.78
CA LYS A 316 -26.67 18.58 -1.28
C LYS A 316 -27.00 17.11 -1.47
N THR A 317 -26.73 16.55 -2.65
CA THR A 317 -27.02 15.15 -2.96
C THR A 317 -26.26 14.21 -2.03
N VAL A 318 -24.96 14.44 -1.83
CA VAL A 318 -24.15 13.60 -0.92
C VAL A 318 -24.61 13.74 0.53
N ASN A 319 -24.95 14.95 1.01
CA ASN A 319 -25.50 15.13 2.37
C ASN A 319 -26.82 14.36 2.54
N GLU A 320 -27.75 14.48 1.59
CA GLU A 320 -29.04 13.77 1.65
C GLU A 320 -28.87 12.24 1.65
N LEU A 321 -27.89 11.70 0.93
CA LEU A 321 -27.55 10.28 0.94
C LEU A 321 -26.97 9.85 2.29
N LEU A 322 -25.98 10.59 2.82
CA LEU A 322 -25.33 10.29 4.10
C LEU A 322 -26.31 10.31 5.27
N ASP A 323 -27.23 11.29 5.26
CA ASP A 323 -28.22 11.51 6.30
C ASP A 323 -29.48 10.64 6.13
N GLN A 324 -29.54 9.79 5.08
CA GLN A 324 -30.70 8.97 4.72
C GLN A 324 -31.99 9.80 4.54
N ALA A 325 -31.83 11.03 4.05
CA ALA A 325 -32.91 11.98 3.77
C ALA A 325 -33.31 12.01 2.29
N PHE A 326 -32.50 11.41 1.40
CA PHE A 326 -32.79 11.32 -0.03
C PHE A 326 -34.11 10.57 -0.30
N ILE A 327 -34.86 10.99 -1.31
CA ILE A 327 -36.13 10.36 -1.71
C ILE A 327 -36.15 10.25 -3.23
N TYR A 328 -36.43 9.05 -3.75
CA TYR A 328 -36.57 8.83 -5.18
C TYR A 328 -37.88 9.42 -5.74
N PRO A 329 -38.00 9.61 -7.07
CA PRO A 329 -39.21 10.18 -7.68
C PRO A 329 -40.48 9.34 -7.44
N ASP A 330 -40.34 8.04 -7.17
CA ASP A 330 -41.42 7.13 -6.82
C ASP A 330 -41.85 7.24 -5.33
N GLY A 331 -41.26 8.16 -4.57
CA GLY A 331 -41.52 8.39 -3.15
C GLY A 331 -40.80 7.42 -2.21
N VAL A 332 -40.01 6.49 -2.74
CA VAL A 332 -39.29 5.50 -1.92
C VAL A 332 -37.99 6.09 -1.38
N LYS A 333 -37.71 5.79 -0.11
CA LYS A 333 -36.42 6.10 0.51
C LYS A 333 -35.42 4.98 0.23
N PRO A 334 -34.19 5.30 -0.23
CA PRO A 334 -33.13 4.31 -0.34
C PRO A 334 -32.81 3.72 1.03
N SER A 335 -32.53 2.42 1.05
CA SER A 335 -31.91 1.75 2.19
C SER A 335 -30.49 2.26 2.43
N ARG A 336 -29.93 1.98 3.61
CA ARG A 336 -28.55 2.39 3.93
C ARG A 336 -27.51 1.88 2.89
N PRO A 337 -27.54 0.61 2.46
CA PRO A 337 -26.64 0.14 1.40
C PRO A 337 -26.80 0.88 0.06
N GLU A 338 -28.04 1.22 -0.32
CA GLU A 338 -28.30 2.03 -1.52
C GLU A 338 -27.72 3.44 -1.38
N CYS A 339 -27.84 4.06 -0.20
CA CYS A 339 -27.19 5.34 0.08
C CYS A 339 -25.66 5.25 -0.02
N ASP A 340 -25.05 4.22 0.58
CA ASP A 340 -23.59 4.04 0.56
C ASP A 340 -23.07 3.82 -0.88
N LEU A 341 -23.78 3.01 -1.69
CA LEU A 341 -23.52 2.87 -3.13
C LEU A 341 -23.75 4.19 -3.89
N GLY A 342 -24.77 4.96 -3.52
CA GLY A 342 -25.07 6.28 -4.06
C GLY A 342 -23.93 7.27 -3.85
N VAL A 343 -23.37 7.31 -2.64
CA VAL A 343 -22.19 8.15 -2.33
C VAL A 343 -21.00 7.73 -3.19
N ALA A 344 -20.69 6.43 -3.27
CA ALA A 344 -19.63 5.94 -4.14
C ALA A 344 -19.85 6.33 -5.61
N TYR A 345 -21.09 6.23 -6.11
CA TYR A 345 -21.46 6.64 -7.46
C TYR A 345 -21.26 8.14 -7.70
N CYS A 346 -21.66 8.97 -6.73
CA CYS A 346 -21.46 10.41 -6.78
C CYS A 346 -19.96 10.75 -6.93
N LEU A 347 -19.10 10.14 -6.11
CA LEU A 347 -17.65 10.34 -6.17
C LEU A 347 -17.05 9.84 -7.49
N ARG A 348 -17.50 8.67 -7.96
CA ARG A 348 -17.05 8.06 -9.22
C ARG A 348 -17.24 9.01 -10.40
N ASN A 349 -18.47 9.46 -10.60
CA ASN A 349 -18.82 10.29 -11.76
C ASN A 349 -18.29 11.71 -11.62
N TYR A 350 -18.23 12.24 -10.39
CA TYR A 350 -17.75 13.60 -10.17
C TYR A 350 -16.24 13.72 -10.41
N SER A 351 -15.45 12.89 -9.74
CA SER A 351 -13.97 12.97 -9.75
C SER A 351 -13.37 12.61 -11.12
N ALA A 352 -14.10 11.86 -11.95
CA ALA A 352 -13.69 11.57 -13.32
C ALA A 352 -13.70 12.80 -14.25
N HIS A 353 -14.39 13.89 -13.86
CA HIS A 353 -14.62 15.05 -14.72
C HIS A 353 -14.25 16.38 -14.09
N ASN A 354 -13.87 16.42 -12.81
CA ASN A 354 -13.68 17.66 -12.08
C ASN A 354 -12.50 17.58 -11.10
N ILE A 355 -11.78 18.71 -10.95
CA ILE A 355 -10.69 18.89 -9.98
C ILE A 355 -11.05 20.10 -9.09
N GLY A 356 -12.14 19.97 -8.32
CA GLY A 356 -12.65 21.00 -7.43
C GLY A 356 -12.65 20.54 -5.97
N SER A 357 -12.27 21.42 -5.04
CA SER A 357 -12.40 21.18 -3.61
C SER A 357 -13.84 21.43 -3.17
N PHE A 358 -14.39 20.54 -2.34
CA PHE A 358 -15.74 20.70 -1.80
C PHE A 358 -15.71 20.75 -0.28
N PRO A 359 -16.34 21.77 0.34
CA PRO A 359 -16.61 21.80 1.76
C PRO A 359 -17.14 20.47 2.32
N ILE A 360 -18.03 19.77 1.61
CA ILE A 360 -18.57 18.52 2.13
C ILE A 360 -17.52 17.43 2.36
N ILE A 361 -16.49 17.34 1.50
CA ILE A 361 -15.45 16.31 1.64
C ILE A 361 -14.74 16.49 2.97
N ARG A 362 -14.27 17.71 3.28
CA ARG A 362 -13.60 17.99 4.56
C ARG A 362 -14.53 17.96 5.79
N GLN A 363 -15.82 18.28 5.61
CA GLN A 363 -16.77 18.34 6.73
C GLN A 363 -17.30 16.95 7.13
N ARG A 364 -17.46 16.07 6.15
CA ARG A 364 -18.08 14.73 6.31
C ARG A 364 -17.13 13.60 5.89
N TYR A 365 -15.82 13.86 5.85
CA TYR A 365 -14.81 12.92 5.34
C TYR A 365 -14.96 11.51 5.93
N GLY A 366 -15.07 11.41 7.26
CA GLY A 366 -15.21 10.13 7.94
C GLY A 366 -16.46 9.34 7.52
N ASP A 367 -17.58 10.03 7.30
CA ASP A 367 -18.84 9.41 6.87
C ASP A 367 -18.77 8.99 5.40
N ILE A 368 -18.23 9.85 4.54
CA ILE A 368 -18.03 9.56 3.11
C ILE A 368 -17.10 8.36 2.94
N ARG A 369 -15.96 8.36 3.64
CA ARG A 369 -15.01 7.25 3.66
C ARG A 369 -15.69 5.96 4.11
N GLN A 370 -16.46 6.00 5.19
CA GLN A 370 -17.20 4.83 5.66
C GLN A 370 -18.20 4.33 4.59
N SER A 371 -18.93 5.22 3.93
CA SER A 371 -19.86 4.85 2.85
C SER A 371 -19.15 4.20 1.66
N VAL A 372 -17.99 4.71 1.22
CA VAL A 372 -17.21 4.10 0.13
C VAL A 372 -16.69 2.71 0.54
N PHE A 373 -16.21 2.55 1.77
CA PHE A 373 -15.82 1.23 2.28
C PHE A 373 -17.02 0.28 2.41
N ASN A 374 -18.19 0.76 2.84
CA ASN A 374 -19.40 -0.05 2.90
C ASN A 374 -19.80 -0.56 1.52
N ALA A 375 -19.71 0.28 0.48
CA ALA A 375 -19.94 -0.13 -0.91
C ALA A 375 -18.98 -1.25 -1.35
N LEU A 376 -17.69 -1.12 -1.03
CA LEU A 376 -16.70 -2.17 -1.28
C LEU A 376 -17.00 -3.46 -0.50
N PHE A 377 -17.32 -3.35 0.79
CA PHE A 377 -17.63 -4.50 1.64
C PHE A 377 -18.86 -5.25 1.15
N LEU A 378 -19.92 -4.54 0.78
CA LEU A 378 -21.10 -5.13 0.18
C LEU A 378 -20.75 -5.83 -1.14
N ALA A 379 -19.97 -5.21 -2.01
CA ALA A 379 -19.52 -5.83 -3.26
C ALA A 379 -18.76 -7.15 -3.00
N ILE A 380 -17.84 -7.17 -2.04
CA ILE A 380 -17.10 -8.38 -1.67
C ILE A 380 -17.99 -9.42 -0.96
N GLU A 381 -18.92 -8.97 -0.13
CA GLU A 381 -19.88 -9.86 0.55
C GLU A 381 -20.77 -10.59 -0.46
N THR A 382 -21.15 -9.91 -1.54
CA THR A 382 -22.01 -10.43 -2.62
C THR A 382 -21.31 -11.29 -3.68
N LYS A 383 -19.97 -11.29 -3.74
CA LYS A 383 -19.19 -12.29 -4.48
C LYS A 383 -19.51 -13.69 -3.96
#